data_AF-A0AAW6LPE6-F1
#
_entry.id   AF-A0AAW6LPE6-F1
#
_cell.length_a   1.000
_cell.length_b   1.000
_cell.length_c   1.000
_cell.angle_alpha   90.00
_cell.angle_beta   90.00
_cell.angle_gamma   90.00
#
_symmetry.space_group_name_H-M   'P 1'
#
loop_
_entity.id
_entity.type
_entity.pdbx_description
1 polymer ?
#
loop_
_entity_poly.entity_id
_entity_poly.type
_entity_poly.pdbx_seq_one_letter_code
_entity_poly.pdbx_strand_id
1 'polypeptide(L)'
;MNTRPWCYDNIEDYDLDRSTLPKVLVARNACLNCPRLIQCRLDAAALRDKGTPPQSQVLGAVAYGHDGKPRDGAALVNYFNSRKPEKSAPPYVSKIC
;
A
#
# COMPACT_ATOMS: atom_id res chain seq x y z
N MET A 1 -16.02 20.19 -10.50
CA MET A 1 -15.17 19.61 -9.44
C MET A 1 -14.47 18.38 -10.03
N ASN A 2 -13.18 18.50 -10.36
CA ASN A 2 -12.38 17.35 -10.81
C ASN A 2 -12.00 16.50 -9.60
N THR A 3 -12.87 15.59 -9.18
CA THR A 3 -12.55 14.57 -8.18
C THR A 3 -11.61 13.55 -8.82
N ARG A 4 -10.30 13.64 -8.54
CA ARG A 4 -9.37 12.57 -8.90
C ARG A 4 -9.88 11.26 -8.26
N PRO A 5 -10.15 10.20 -9.05
CA PRO A 5 -10.68 8.94 -8.52
C PRO A 5 -9.59 8.08 -7.85
N TRP A 6 -8.35 8.57 -7.77
CA TRP A 6 -7.16 7.91 -7.26
C TRP A 6 -6.59 8.70 -6.08
N CYS A 7 -6.00 8.00 -5.12
CA CYS A 7 -5.41 8.63 -3.93
C CYS A 7 -3.92 9.00 -4.10
N TYR A 8 -3.32 8.72 -5.26
CA TYR A 8 -1.88 8.81 -5.48
C TYR A 8 -1.52 9.65 -6.71
N ASP A 9 -0.44 10.42 -6.59
CA ASP A 9 0.18 11.14 -7.72
C ASP A 9 1.34 10.34 -8.34
N ASN A 10 2.02 9.51 -7.54
CA ASN A 10 3.07 8.59 -7.99
C ASN A 10 2.85 7.21 -7.36
N ILE A 11 2.69 6.19 -8.19
CA ILE A 11 2.43 4.81 -7.75
C ILE A 11 3.62 4.21 -6.98
N GLU A 12 4.85 4.61 -7.32
CA GLU A 12 6.05 4.07 -6.68
C GLU A 12 6.16 4.46 -5.21
N ASP A 13 5.56 5.58 -4.80
CA ASP A 13 5.60 6.01 -3.39
C ASP A 13 4.76 5.10 -2.49
N TYR A 14 3.83 4.32 -3.07
CA TYR A 14 2.97 3.35 -2.42
C TYR A 14 3.58 1.94 -2.40
N ASP A 15 4.67 1.72 -3.15
CA ASP A 15 5.43 0.48 -3.18
C ASP A 15 6.27 0.31 -1.92
N LEU A 16 6.10 -0.76 -1.16
CA LEU A 16 6.93 -0.99 0.01
C LEU A 16 8.35 -1.44 -0.33
N ASP A 17 8.64 -1.85 -1.57
CA ASP A 17 9.93 -2.38 -2.00
C ASP A 17 10.74 -1.35 -2.80
N ARG A 18 10.04 -0.45 -3.51
CA ARG A 18 10.66 0.63 -4.30
C ARG A 18 10.71 1.97 -3.57
N SER A 19 9.85 2.18 -2.57
CA SER A 19 9.77 3.44 -1.84
C SER A 19 10.73 3.51 -0.65
N THR A 20 10.68 4.58 0.12
CA THR A 20 11.36 4.72 1.43
C THR A 20 10.32 4.84 2.55
N LEU A 21 10.70 4.56 3.79
CA LEU A 21 9.80 4.66 4.93
C LEU A 21 9.10 6.05 5.00
N PRO A 22 9.79 7.19 4.88
CA PRO A 22 9.13 8.50 4.88
C PRO A 22 8.09 8.65 3.76
N LYS A 23 8.40 8.19 2.54
CA LYS A 23 7.48 8.27 1.40
C LYS A 23 6.24 7.39 1.60
N VAL A 24 6.41 6.18 2.14
CA VAL A 24 5.28 5.31 2.49
C VAL A 24 4.40 5.91 3.57
N LEU A 25 4.97 6.62 4.56
CA LEU A 25 4.17 7.33 5.55
C LEU A 25 3.34 8.46 4.91
N VAL A 26 3.91 9.20 3.96
CA VAL A 26 3.18 10.22 3.18
C VAL A 26 2.07 9.58 2.34
N ALA A 27 2.36 8.48 1.64
CA ALA A 27 1.39 7.73 0.84
C ALA A 27 0.21 7.22 1.70
N ARG A 28 0.49 6.69 2.89
CA ARG A 28 -0.55 6.30 3.86
C ARG A 28 -1.41 7.48 4.28
N ASN A 29 -0.81 8.64 4.55
CA ASN A 29 -1.55 9.84 4.91
C ASN A 29 -2.42 10.35 3.74
N ALA A 30 -1.93 10.25 2.50
CA ALA A 30 -2.72 10.55 1.31
C ALA A 30 -3.94 9.61 1.18
N CYS A 31 -3.80 8.31 1.47
CA CYS A 31 -4.95 7.41 1.55
C CYS A 31 -5.98 7.86 2.59
N LEU A 32 -5.55 8.34 3.77
CA LEU A 32 -6.47 8.78 4.83
C LEU A 32 -7.33 9.98 4.41
N ASN A 33 -6.83 10.81 3.50
CA ASN A 33 -7.54 11.98 2.96
C ASN A 33 -8.31 11.67 1.67
N CYS A 34 -8.32 10.40 1.23
CA CYS A 34 -8.91 10.02 -0.04
C CYS A 34 -10.42 9.76 0.09
N PRO A 35 -11.28 10.35 -0.76
CA PRO A 35 -12.73 10.11 -0.73
C PRO A 35 -13.13 8.64 -0.90
N ARG A 36 -12.27 7.81 -1.51
CA ARG A 36 -12.51 6.39 -1.74
C ARG A 36 -11.95 5.47 -0.65
N LEU A 37 -11.42 6.00 0.46
CA LEU A 37 -10.79 5.22 1.53
C LEU A 37 -11.61 4.00 1.97
N ILE A 38 -12.92 4.17 2.17
CA ILE A 38 -13.82 3.08 2.60
C ILE A 38 -13.83 1.95 1.56
N GLN A 39 -14.01 2.29 0.27
CA GLN A 39 -13.99 1.29 -0.79
C GLN A 39 -12.65 0.56 -0.85
N CYS A 40 -11.53 1.29 -0.71
CA CYS A 40 -10.20 0.68 -0.74
C CYS A 40 -9.94 -0.29 0.41
N ARG A 41 -10.52 -0.04 1.58
CA ARG A 41 -10.47 -0.97 2.70
C ARG A 41 -11.31 -2.22 2.43
N LEU A 42 -12.47 -2.08 1.80
CA LEU A 42 -13.31 -3.21 1.40
C LEU A 42 -12.63 -4.07 0.33
N ASP A 43 -12.03 -3.45 -0.68
CA ASP A 43 -11.30 -4.15 -1.73
C ASP A 43 -10.09 -4.90 -1.16
N ALA A 44 -9.34 -4.27 -0.24
CA ALA A 44 -8.25 -4.92 0.48
C ALA A 44 -8.72 -6.13 1.32
N ALA A 45 -9.86 -6.02 1.99
CA ALA A 45 -10.45 -7.13 2.74
C ALA A 45 -10.88 -8.27 1.81
N ALA A 46 -11.58 -7.96 0.72
CA ALA A 46 -12.02 -8.96 -0.25
C ALA A 46 -10.85 -9.72 -0.90
N LEU A 47 -9.73 -9.04 -1.16
CA LEU A 47 -8.50 -9.67 -1.65
C LEU A 47 -7.90 -10.65 -0.62
N ARG A 48 -7.91 -10.28 0.67
CA ARG A 48 -7.46 -11.18 1.75
C ARG A 48 -8.37 -12.39 1.90
N ASP A 49 -9.68 -12.20 1.84
CA ASP A 49 -10.67 -13.28 1.99
C ASP A 49 -10.58 -14.28 0.82
N LYS A 50 -10.15 -13.82 -0.36
CA LYS A 50 -9.86 -14.67 -1.53
C LYS A 50 -8.50 -15.37 -1.47
N GLY A 51 -7.72 -15.19 -0.40
CA GLY A 51 -6.38 -15.77 -0.26
C GLY A 51 -5.30 -15.08 -1.11
N THR A 52 -5.60 -13.91 -1.66
CA THR A 52 -4.69 -13.11 -2.50
C THR A 52 -4.48 -11.73 -1.88
N PRO A 53 -3.90 -11.64 -0.67
CA PRO A 53 -3.76 -10.36 0.03
C PRO A 53 -2.93 -9.36 -0.78
N PRO A 54 -3.11 -8.04 -0.58
CA PRO A 54 -2.18 -7.04 -1.08
C PRO A 54 -0.76 -7.35 -0.58
N GLN A 55 0.24 -7.26 -1.45
CA GLN A 55 1.64 -7.52 -1.12
C GLN A 55 2.51 -6.33 -1.54
N SER A 56 3.51 -6.01 -0.72
CA SER A 56 4.51 -4.97 -1.00
C SER A 56 3.93 -3.61 -1.38
N GLN A 57 2.80 -3.20 -0.78
CA GLN A 57 2.15 -1.95 -1.13
C GLN A 57 1.33 -1.34 0.00
N VAL A 58 1.00 -0.05 -0.14
CA VAL A 58 -0.01 0.62 0.66
C VAL A 58 -1.37 0.53 -0.04
N LEU A 59 -2.38 -0.03 0.64
CA LEU A 59 -3.76 -0.06 0.17
C LEU A 59 -4.71 0.28 1.33
N GLY A 60 -5.66 1.21 1.11
CA GLY A 60 -6.63 1.59 2.15
C GLY A 60 -5.99 2.19 3.42
N ALA A 61 -4.86 2.89 3.28
CA ALA A 61 -3.99 3.42 4.34
C ALA A 61 -3.25 2.37 5.19
N VAL A 62 -3.28 1.10 4.77
CA VAL A 62 -2.56 -0.01 5.41
C VAL A 62 -1.37 -0.38 4.54
N ALA A 63 -0.19 -0.50 5.15
CA ALA A 63 0.99 -1.02 4.47
C ALA A 63 1.02 -2.54 4.59
N TYR A 64 1.21 -3.25 3.49
CA TYR A 64 1.30 -4.70 3.43
C TYR A 64 2.70 -5.11 2.99
N GLY A 65 3.35 -5.99 3.77
CA GLY A 65 4.65 -6.53 3.39
C GLY A 65 4.55 -7.58 2.29
N HIS A 66 5.70 -8.11 1.84
CA HIS A 66 5.78 -9.21 0.87
C HIS A 66 4.94 -10.43 1.25
N ASP A 67 4.81 -10.72 2.54
CA ASP A 67 4.02 -11.84 3.07
C ASP A 67 2.50 -11.56 3.12
N GLY A 68 2.07 -10.42 2.59
CA GLY A 68 0.67 -9.99 2.58
C GLY A 68 0.13 -9.60 3.95
N LYS A 69 0.99 -9.52 4.97
CA LYS A 69 0.58 -9.12 6.32
C LYS A 69 0.61 -7.61 6.48
N PRO A 70 -0.37 -7.03 7.17
CA PRO A 70 -0.36 -5.61 7.48
C PRO A 70 0.81 -5.26 8.41
N ARG A 71 1.40 -4.09 8.20
CA ARG A 71 2.51 -3.52 8.95
C ARG A 71 2.16 -2.10 9.39
N ASP A 72 2.33 -1.83 10.67
CA ASP A 72 2.15 -0.51 11.28
C ASP A 72 3.25 -0.23 12.31
N GLY A 73 3.34 1.03 12.77
CA GLY A 73 4.27 1.46 13.81
C GLY A 73 5.67 0.84 13.68
N ALA A 74 6.10 0.15 14.74
CA ALA A 74 7.40 -0.52 14.79
C ALA A 74 7.55 -1.66 13.76
N ALA A 75 6.47 -2.39 13.43
CA ALA A 75 6.53 -3.47 12.45
C ALA A 75 6.84 -2.93 11.04
N LEU A 76 6.31 -1.75 10.70
CA LEU A 76 6.62 -1.06 9.45
C LEU A 76 8.07 -0.57 9.44
N VAL A 77 8.55 0.03 10.52
CA VAL A 77 9.96 0.46 10.63
C VAL A 77 10.90 -0.74 10.47
N ASN A 78 10.61 -1.83 11.17
CA ASN A 78 11.40 -3.06 11.10
C ASN A 78 11.41 -3.64 9.69
N TYR A 79 10.28 -3.64 8.99
CA TYR A 79 10.21 -4.06 7.59
C TYR A 79 11.21 -3.28 6.72
N PHE A 80 11.23 -1.95 6.83
CA PHE A 80 12.14 -1.11 6.06
C PHE A 80 13.61 -1.27 6.44
N ASN A 81 13.90 -1.61 7.69
CA ASN A 81 15.26 -1.89 8.17
C ASN A 81 15.76 -3.28 7.76
N SER A 82 14.85 -4.26 7.65
CA SER A 82 15.20 -5.66 7.34
C SER A 82 15.07 -6.00 5.85
N ARG A 83 14.35 -5.20 5.06
CA ARG A 83 14.14 -5.48 3.64
C ARG A 83 15.47 -5.42 2.88
N LYS A 84 15.67 -6.40 2.00
CA LYS A 84 16.63 -6.26 0.90
C LYS A 84 15.85 -5.67 -0.27
N PRO A 85 16.31 -4.62 -0.96
CA PRO A 85 15.62 -4.10 -2.13
C PRO A 85 15.49 -5.22 -3.17
N GLU A 86 14.26 -5.63 -3.46
CA GLU A 86 13.98 -6.71 -4.41
C GLU A 86 14.02 -6.15 -5.84
N LYS A 87 14.81 -6.78 -6.73
CA LYS A 87 15.03 -6.29 -8.11
C LYS A 87 13.83 -6.48 -9.05
N SER A 88 12.77 -7.16 -8.61
CA SER A 88 11.65 -7.53 -9.48
C SER A 88 10.42 -7.88 -8.63
N ALA A 89 9.59 -6.88 -8.37
CA ALA A 89 8.30 -7.06 -7.70
C ALA A 89 7.26 -7.71 -8.64
N PRO A 90 6.33 -8.54 -8.13
CA PRO A 90 5.20 -9.06 -8.89
C PRO A 90 4.33 -7.91 -9.45
N PRO A 91 3.54 -8.15 -10.51
CA PRO A 91 2.73 -7.11 -11.13
C PRO A 91 1.77 -6.54 -10.09
N TYR A 92 1.80 -5.20 -9.97
CA TYR A 92 0.80 -4.44 -9.22
C TYR A 92 -0.58 -4.98 -9.56
N VAL A 93 -1.36 -5.34 -8.55
CA VAL A 93 -2.81 -5.47 -8.71
C VAL A 93 -3.35 -4.04 -8.78
N SER A 94 -3.06 -3.39 -9.92
CA SER A 94 -3.57 -2.10 -10.35
C SER A 94 -5.04 -2.26 -10.68
N LYS A 95 -5.87 -2.51 -9.67
CA LYS A 95 -7.30 -2.43 -9.82
C LYS A 95 -7.93 -1.80 -8.57
N ILE A 96 -8.21 -0.51 -8.78
CA ILE A 96 -9.43 0.17 -8.35
C ILE A 96 -9.32 0.87 -6.98
N CYS A 97 -8.11 1.20 -6.54
CA CYS A 97 -7.82 2.17 -5.49
C CYS A 97 -6.40 2.70 -5.65
#